data_AF-A0A7S6VX32-F1
#
_entry.id   AF-A0A7S6VX32-F1
#
_cell.length_a   1.000
_cell.length_b   1.000
_cell.length_c   1.000
_cell.angle_alpha   90.00
_cell.angle_beta   90.00
_cell.angle_gamma   90.00
#
_symmetry.space_group_name_H-M   'P 1'
#
loop_
_entity.id
_entity.type
_entity.pdbx_description
1 polymer ?
#
loop_
_entity_poly.entity_id
_entity_poly.type
_entity_poly.pdbx_seq_one_letter_code
_entity_poly.pdbx_strand_id
1 'polypeptide(L)'
;MNIPFTIESNNTLDIEDLLPKIPPEIILKSLKNTELSESEESLIKKINVAAENAITPLPLGISAIGELLAHSAEQVEPNTICNIGWLIESLGRQMSALGTLVEVSESALSENKNIKGKGGLMS
;
A
#
# COMPACT_ATOMS: atom_id res chain seq x y z
N MET A 1 -0.96 -26.83 17.67
CA MET A 1 -0.04 -25.96 16.92
C MET A 1 -0.47 -24.54 17.24
N ASN A 2 0.23 -23.86 18.15
CA ASN A 2 -0.15 -22.51 18.60
C ASN A 2 0.41 -21.49 17.60
N ILE A 3 -0.47 -20.81 16.89
CA ILE A 3 -0.13 -19.58 16.17
C ILE A 3 0.15 -18.53 17.26
N PRO A 4 1.35 -17.92 17.34
CA PRO A 4 1.81 -17.17 18.50
C PRO A 4 1.34 -15.71 18.46
N PHE A 5 0.09 -15.48 18.10
CA PHE A 5 -0.55 -14.18 18.27
C PHE A 5 -2.05 -14.38 18.50
N THR A 6 -2.54 -13.78 19.58
CA THR A 6 -3.96 -13.63 19.85
C THR A 6 -4.37 -12.30 19.24
N ILE A 7 -5.15 -12.31 18.16
CA ILE A 7 -5.78 -11.09 17.66
C ILE A 7 -6.88 -10.75 18.69
N GLU A 8 -6.58 -9.85 19.62
CA GLU A 8 -7.62 -9.30 20.50
C GLU A 8 -8.69 -8.66 19.61
N SER A 9 -9.95 -9.02 19.84
CA SER A 9 -11.12 -8.77 18.96
C SER A 9 -11.55 -7.29 18.87
N ASN A 10 -10.66 -6.38 19.21
CA ASN A 10 -10.75 -4.99 18.83
C ASN A 10 -10.41 -5.00 17.35
N ASN A 11 -11.43 -5.15 16.48
CA ASN A 11 -11.37 -5.14 15.01
C ASN A 11 -10.81 -3.82 14.43
N THR A 12 -9.75 -3.30 15.02
CA THR A 12 -9.11 -2.00 14.79
C THR A 12 -7.61 -2.23 14.65
N LEU A 13 -7.20 -3.24 13.89
CA LEU A 13 -5.89 -3.15 13.25
C LEU A 13 -6.09 -2.16 12.12
N ASP A 14 -5.70 -0.91 12.32
CA ASP A 14 -5.69 0.07 11.24
C ASP A 14 -4.52 -0.27 10.33
N ILE A 15 -4.77 -1.14 9.35
CA ILE A 15 -3.69 -1.70 8.54
C ILE A 15 -3.03 -0.61 7.68
N GLU A 16 -3.68 0.55 7.52
CA GLU A 16 -3.06 1.75 6.94
C GLU A 16 -1.82 2.22 7.72
N ASP A 17 -1.77 2.01 9.04
CA ASP A 17 -0.61 2.36 9.85
C ASP A 17 0.58 1.42 9.67
N LEU A 18 0.35 0.24 9.11
CA LEU A 18 1.39 -0.73 8.79
C LEU A 18 1.97 -0.53 7.37
N LEU A 19 1.38 0.37 6.58
CA LEU A 19 1.86 0.62 5.23
C LEU A 19 3.12 1.50 5.23
N PRO A 20 4.06 1.25 4.29
CA PRO A 20 5.17 2.15 4.08
C PRO A 20 4.64 3.55 3.71
N LYS A 21 5.19 4.59 4.33
CA LYS A 21 4.82 5.99 4.05
C LYS A 21 6.02 6.69 3.42
N ILE A 22 5.78 7.48 2.36
CA ILE A 22 6.82 8.41 1.87
C ILE A 22 6.96 9.52 2.92
N PRO A 23 8.17 9.84 3.39
CA PRO A 23 8.39 10.95 4.31
C PRO A 23 7.73 12.25 3.78
N PRO A 24 6.94 12.97 4.61
CA PRO A 24 6.25 14.19 4.17
C PRO A 24 7.19 15.24 3.59
N GLU A 25 8.42 15.32 4.11
CA GLU A 25 9.50 16.18 3.63
C GLU A 25 9.75 16.01 2.13
N ILE A 26 9.76 14.77 1.65
CA ILE A 26 10.02 14.41 0.25
C ILE A 26 8.83 14.81 -0.63
N ILE A 27 7.61 14.58 -0.14
CA ILE A 27 6.39 15.01 -0.82
C ILE A 27 6.37 16.54 -0.97
N LEU A 28 6.71 17.27 0.10
CA LEU A 28 6.79 18.73 0.08
C LEU A 28 7.85 19.25 -0.90
N LYS A 29 9.01 18.58 -1.00
CA LYS A 29 10.02 18.93 -2.01
C LYS A 29 9.51 18.77 -3.43
N SER A 30 8.83 17.65 -3.71
CA SER A 30 8.22 17.40 -5.01
C SER A 30 7.17 18.48 -5.35
N LEU A 31 6.28 18.83 -4.41
CA LEU A 31 5.27 19.88 -4.59
C LEU A 31 5.87 21.28 -4.80
N LYS A 32 7.04 21.54 -4.20
CA LYS A 32 7.78 22.80 -4.34
C LYS A 32 8.70 22.82 -5.56
N ASN A 33 8.64 21.83 -6.44
CA ASN A 33 9.54 21.65 -7.59
C ASN A 33 11.02 21.73 -7.19
N THR A 34 11.36 21.18 -6.03
CA THR A 34 12.73 21.12 -5.53
C THR A 34 13.32 19.76 -5.90
N GLU A 35 14.56 19.76 -6.38
CA GLU A 35 15.26 18.52 -6.73
C GLU A 35 15.44 17.62 -5.50
N LEU A 36 15.17 16.33 -5.70
CA LEU A 36 15.41 15.28 -4.71
C LEU A 36 16.86 14.83 -4.77
N SER A 37 17.46 14.57 -3.61
CA SER A 37 18.78 13.94 -3.55
C SER A 37 18.74 12.52 -4.14
N GLU A 38 19.90 11.98 -4.49
CA GLU A 38 20.00 10.59 -4.96
C GLU A 38 19.49 9.57 -3.93
N SER A 39 19.69 9.83 -2.63
CA SER A 39 19.21 8.96 -1.56
C SER A 39 17.69 9.02 -1.42
N GLU A 40 17.09 10.20 -1.55
CA GLU A 40 15.64 10.39 -1.56
C GLU A 40 15.00 9.71 -2.78
N GLU A 41 15.58 9.91 -3.97
CA GLU A 41 15.13 9.25 -5.20
C GLU A 41 15.21 7.71 -5.09
N SER A 42 16.31 7.19 -4.52
CA SER A 42 16.48 5.75 -4.27
C SER A 42 15.44 5.20 -3.29
N LEU A 43 15.14 5.95 -2.22
CA LEU A 43 14.13 5.56 -1.24
C LEU A 43 12.74 5.48 -1.89
N ILE A 44 12.33 6.49 -2.66
CA ILE A 44 11.03 6.50 -3.34
C ILE A 44 10.92 5.32 -4.31
N LYS A 45 11.97 5.02 -5.09
CA LYS A 45 11.98 3.84 -5.98
C LYS A 45 11.77 2.54 -5.22
N LYS A 46 12.42 2.37 -4.06
CA LYS A 46 12.25 1.18 -3.22
C LYS A 46 10.84 1.08 -2.66
N ILE A 47 10.27 2.20 -2.21
CA ILE A 47 8.88 2.25 -1.71
C ILE A 47 7.90 1.89 -2.84
N ASN A 48 8.08 2.46 -4.03
CA ASN A 48 7.27 2.17 -5.21
C ASN A 48 7.29 0.68 -5.55
N VAL A 49 8.47 0.08 -5.71
CA VAL A 49 8.62 -1.35 -5.99
C VAL A 49 8.02 -2.23 -4.88
N ALA A 50 8.21 -1.85 -3.61
CA ALA A 50 7.61 -2.58 -2.49
C ALA A 50 6.07 -2.52 -2.53
N ALA A 51 5.51 -1.35 -2.87
CA ALA A 51 4.07 -1.16 -2.97
C ALA A 51 3.46 -1.92 -4.16
N GLU A 52 4.10 -1.91 -5.33
CA GLU A 52 3.69 -2.70 -6.50
C GLU A 52 3.71 -4.21 -6.23
N ASN A 53 4.77 -4.68 -5.56
CA ASN A 53 4.88 -6.08 -5.18
C ASN A 53 3.82 -6.49 -4.15
N ALA A 54 3.46 -5.58 -3.24
CA ALA A 54 2.44 -5.83 -2.22
C ALA A 54 1.01 -5.77 -2.80
N ILE A 55 0.73 -4.86 -3.73
CA ILE A 55 -0.63 -4.67 -4.28
C ILE A 55 -1.04 -5.80 -5.22
N THR A 56 -0.10 -6.33 -6.02
CA THR A 56 -0.38 -7.34 -7.05
C THR A 56 -1.10 -8.60 -6.53
N PRO A 57 -0.67 -9.24 -5.42
CA PRO A 57 -1.33 -10.44 -4.92
C PRO A 57 -2.66 -10.19 -4.17
N LEU A 58 -2.93 -8.97 -3.69
CA LEU A 58 -4.07 -8.69 -2.83
C LEU A 58 -5.44 -8.93 -3.51
N PRO A 59 -5.71 -8.46 -4.74
CA PRO A 59 -6.97 -8.74 -5.42
C PRO A 59 -7.24 -10.25 -5.58
N LEU A 60 -6.20 -11.03 -5.87
CA LEU A 60 -6.29 -12.48 -6.04
C LEU A 60 -6.59 -13.16 -4.70
N GLY A 61 -5.94 -12.73 -3.63
CA GLY A 61 -6.21 -13.21 -2.27
C GLY A 61 -7.64 -12.90 -1.81
N ILE A 62 -8.11 -11.67 -2.01
CA ILE A 62 -9.49 -11.27 -1.68
C ILE A 62 -10.49 -12.12 -2.48
N SER A 63 -10.23 -12.32 -3.78
CA SER A 63 -11.09 -13.15 -4.65
C SER A 63 -11.15 -14.60 -4.17
N ALA A 64 -10.00 -15.18 -3.82
CA ALA A 64 -9.93 -16.55 -3.31
C ALA A 64 -10.68 -16.72 -1.98
N ILE A 65 -10.59 -15.74 -1.07
CA ILE A 65 -11.38 -15.74 0.17
C ILE A 65 -12.88 -15.70 -0.14
N GLY A 66 -13.30 -14.85 -1.08
CA GLY A 66 -14.69 -14.76 -1.52
C GLY A 66 -15.20 -16.07 -2.14
N GLU A 67 -14.39 -16.73 -2.97
CA GLU A 67 -14.71 -18.02 -3.56
C GLU A 67 -14.83 -19.13 -2.49
N LEU A 68 -13.91 -19.17 -1.53
CA LEU A 68 -13.98 -20.12 -0.41
C LEU A 68 -15.24 -19.92 0.43
N LEU A 69 -15.60 -18.67 0.71
CA LEU A 69 -16.84 -18.33 1.41
C LEU A 69 -18.06 -18.80 0.64
N ALA A 70 -18.13 -18.54 -0.67
CA ALA A 70 -19.27 -18.93 -1.50
C ALA A 70 -19.54 -20.46 -1.48
N HIS A 71 -18.48 -21.26 -1.41
CA HIS A 71 -18.59 -22.73 -1.38
C HIS A 71 -18.72 -23.33 0.03
N SER A 72 -18.41 -22.55 1.08
CA SER A 72 -18.32 -23.05 2.46
C SER A 72 -19.27 -22.34 3.42
N ALA A 73 -20.06 -21.36 2.96
CA ALA A 73 -20.85 -20.49 3.84
C ALA A 73 -21.78 -21.25 4.80
N GLU A 74 -22.40 -22.35 4.35
CA GLU A 74 -23.29 -23.17 5.18
C GLU A 74 -22.55 -23.98 6.26
N GLN A 75 -21.23 -24.10 6.15
CA GLN A 75 -20.35 -24.86 7.05
C GLN A 75 -19.54 -23.96 7.99
N VAL A 76 -19.71 -22.64 7.87
CA VAL A 76 -18.97 -21.64 8.63
C VAL A 76 -19.91 -20.90 9.57
N GLU A 77 -19.53 -20.81 10.84
CA GLU A 77 -20.27 -20.08 11.86
C GLU A 77 -20.51 -18.61 11.44
N PRO A 78 -21.71 -18.03 11.69
CA PRO A 78 -22.03 -16.66 11.27
C PRO A 78 -21.04 -15.59 11.75
N ASN A 79 -20.48 -15.77 12.95
CA ASN A 79 -19.45 -14.87 13.48
C ASN A 79 -18.16 -14.91 12.66
N THR A 80 -17.78 -16.08 12.15
CA THR A 80 -16.61 -16.24 11.29
C THR A 80 -16.84 -15.58 9.93
N ILE A 81 -18.04 -15.66 9.37
CA ILE A 81 -18.41 -14.93 8.14
C ILE A 81 -18.24 -13.41 8.36
N CYS A 82 -18.72 -12.88 9.48
CA CYS A 82 -18.53 -11.47 9.82
C CYS A 82 -17.05 -11.09 9.89
N ASN A 83 -16.22 -11.88 10.59
CA ASN A 83 -14.78 -11.62 10.71
C ASN A 83 -14.06 -11.66 9.35
N ILE A 84 -14.48 -12.56 8.45
CA ILE A 84 -13.93 -12.61 7.09
C ILE A 84 -14.37 -11.38 6.27
N GLY A 85 -15.61 -10.92 6.43
CA GLY A 85 -16.07 -9.66 5.84
C GLY A 85 -15.21 -8.46 6.25
N TRP A 86 -14.91 -8.35 7.56
CA TRP A 86 -13.99 -7.34 8.08
C TRP A 86 -12.58 -7.45 7.49
N LEU A 87 -12.06 -8.68 7.36
CA LEU A 87 -10.75 -8.91 6.75
C LEU A 87 -10.74 -8.47 5.28
N ILE A 88 -11.76 -8.83 4.50
CA ILE A 88 -11.87 -8.41 3.08
C ILE A 88 -11.92 -6.90 2.97
N GLU A 89 -12.73 -6.22 3.80
CA GLU A 89 -12.80 -4.75 3.81
C GLU A 89 -11.43 -4.14 4.13
N SER A 90 -10.75 -4.63 5.16
CA SER A 90 -9.44 -4.14 5.59
C SER A 90 -8.36 -4.34 4.53
N LEU A 91 -8.36 -5.49 3.84
CA LEU A 91 -7.48 -5.75 2.70
C LEU A 91 -7.79 -4.83 1.52
N GLY A 92 -9.06 -4.53 1.27
CA GLY A 92 -9.49 -3.57 0.25
C GLY A 92 -8.98 -2.16 0.52
N ARG A 93 -9.04 -1.69 1.78
CA ARG A 93 -8.48 -0.40 2.19
C ARG A 93 -6.95 -0.36 1.99
N GLN A 94 -6.23 -1.42 2.37
CA GLN A 94 -4.79 -1.52 2.11
C GLN A 94 -4.45 -1.47 0.63
N MET A 95 -5.19 -2.19 -0.20
CA MET A 95 -5.00 -2.18 -1.64
C MET A 95 -5.15 -0.76 -2.20
N SER A 96 -6.16 -0.01 -1.74
CA SER A 96 -6.35 1.39 -2.12
C SER A 96 -5.17 2.26 -1.68
N ALA A 97 -4.74 2.14 -0.42
CA ALA A 97 -3.66 2.96 0.11
C ALA A 97 -2.29 2.65 -0.54
N LEU A 98 -2.01 1.37 -0.84
CA LEU A 98 -0.85 0.96 -1.64
C LEU A 98 -0.92 1.53 -3.06
N GLY A 99 -2.11 1.55 -3.68
CA GLY A 99 -2.32 2.16 -4.99
C GLY A 99 -1.99 3.65 -4.97
N THR A 100 -2.50 4.39 -4.00
CA THR A 100 -2.16 5.81 -3.81
C THR A 100 -0.66 6.02 -3.59
N LEU A 101 0.00 5.13 -2.85
CA LEU A 101 1.44 5.21 -2.62
C LEU A 101 2.25 5.02 -3.91
N VAL A 102 1.83 4.10 -4.78
CA VAL A 102 2.41 3.93 -6.13
C VAL A 102 2.24 5.22 -6.92
N GLU A 103 1.04 5.76 -7.03
CA GLU A 103 0.76 7.00 -7.78
C GLU A 103 1.59 8.19 -7.29
N VAL A 104 1.67 8.39 -5.96
CA VAL A 104 2.45 9.48 -5.36
C VAL A 104 3.95 9.30 -5.61
N SER A 105 4.46 8.08 -5.49
CA SER A 105 5.88 7.80 -5.74
C SER A 105 6.26 7.99 -7.21
N GLU A 106 5.43 7.54 -8.15
CA GLU A 106 5.63 7.77 -9.59
C GLU A 106 5.60 9.26 -9.94
N SER A 107 4.64 9.99 -9.37
CA SER A 107 4.52 11.44 -9.56
C SER A 107 5.77 12.17 -9.06
N ALA A 108 6.25 11.85 -7.86
CA ALA A 108 7.45 12.46 -7.30
C ALA A 108 8.71 12.15 -8.13
N LEU A 109 8.86 10.92 -8.63
CA LEU A 109 9.98 10.53 -9.49
C LEU A 109 9.91 11.22 -10.85
N SER A 110 8.72 11.37 -11.42
CA SER A 110 8.51 12.02 -12.71
C SER A 110 8.81 13.52 -12.63
N GLU A 111 8.35 14.19 -11.56
CA GLU A 111 8.66 15.60 -11.34
C GLU A 111 10.16 15.83 -11.13
N ASN A 112 10.83 14.96 -10.37
CA ASN A 112 12.28 15.04 -10.19
C ASN A 112 13.06 14.92 -11.51
N LYS A 113 12.63 14.04 -12.42
CA LYS A 113 13.21 13.92 -13.78
C LYS A 113 13.00 15.21 -14.59
N ASN A 114 11.82 15.82 -14.51
CA ASN A 114 11.51 17.07 -15.20
C ASN A 114 12.40 18.22 -14.71
N ILE A 115 12.62 18.32 -13.39
CA ILE A 115 13.49 19.32 -12.78
C ILE A 115 14.94 19.15 -13.26
N LYS A 116 15.49 17.93 -13.17
CA LYS A 116 16.84 17.60 -13.66
C LYS A 116 17.01 17.91 -15.16
N GLY A 117 15.99 17.62 -15.97
CA GLY A 117 15.98 17.93 -17.40
C GLY A 117 16.00 19.43 -17.73
N LYS A 118 15.36 20.26 -16.90
CA LYS A 118 15.38 21.74 -17.05
C LYS A 118 16.72 22.36 -16.63
N GLY A 119 17.38 21.80 -15.61
CA GLY A 119 18.70 22.28 -15.15
C GLY A 119 19.82 22.07 -16.17
N GLY A 120 19.76 20.99 -16.96
CA GLY A 120 20.76 20.67 -17.99
C GLY A 120 20.68 21.50 -19.28
N LEU A 121 19.62 22.29 -19.48
CA LEU A 121 19.45 23.15 -20.67
C LEU A 121 20.04 24.56 -20.52
N MET A 122 20.50 24.94 -19.31
CA MET A 122 21.14 26.23 -19.04
C MET A 122 22.67 26.13 -18.86
N SER A 123 23.29 25.03 -19.29
CA SER A 123 24.74 24.81 -19.23
C SER A 123 25.38 24.91 -20.61
#